data_AF-A0A4R5CGD0-F1
#
_entry.id   AF-A0A4R5CGD0-F1
#
_cell.length_a   1.000
_cell.length_b   1.000
_cell.length_c   1.000
_cell.angle_alpha   90.00
_cell.angle_beta   90.00
_cell.angle_gamma   90.00
#
_symmetry.space_group_name_H-M   'P 1'
#
loop_
_entity.id
_entity.type
_entity.pdbx_description
1 polymer ?
#
loop_
_entity_poly.entity_id
_entity_poly.type
_entity_poly.pdbx_seq_one_letter_code
_entity_poly.pdbx_strand_id
1 'polypeptide(L)'
;MNIKITFIFLFTLLSIGTYSQKKTQKLYQIIISKSDEKDIKNRDFVKIDSLGNILSFNKETGEKVNLKSFNKALTKFVTEESEVKKIPGSNNFSPLTVMPGKGQYSFGITIIFLEDYHNEKEFKTKTEYKWTSVSDTNQRELFFKYLSKEDKLVMEKFLD
;
A
#
# COMPACT_ATOMS: atom_id res chain seq x y z
N MET A 1 -10.70 11.04 55.78
CA MET A 1 -10.57 11.33 54.34
C MET A 1 -10.40 9.98 53.62
N ASN A 2 -11.39 9.55 52.85
CA ASN A 2 -11.51 8.18 52.35
C ASN A 2 -10.53 7.92 51.18
N ILE A 3 -9.38 7.29 51.50
CA ILE A 3 -8.30 6.93 50.56
C ILE A 3 -8.79 6.06 49.38
N LYS A 4 -9.93 5.37 49.52
CA LYS A 4 -10.51 4.54 48.47
C LYS A 4 -11.09 5.34 47.28
N ILE A 5 -11.48 6.60 47.47
CA ILE A 5 -12.11 7.40 46.39
C ILE A 5 -11.04 8.01 45.47
N THR A 6 -9.84 8.29 46.00
CA THR A 6 -8.74 8.89 45.22
C THR A 6 -8.17 7.94 44.16
N PHE A 7 -8.23 6.63 44.39
CA PHE A 7 -7.66 5.63 43.47
C PHE A 7 -8.52 5.39 42.21
N ILE A 8 -9.84 5.55 42.30
CA ILE A 8 -10.74 5.36 41.15
C ILE A 8 -10.60 6.52 40.16
N PHE A 9 -10.30 7.74 40.65
CA PHE A 9 -10.12 8.92 39.81
C PHE A 9 -8.78 8.91 39.03
N LEU A 10 -7.74 8.26 39.55
CA LEU A 10 -6.45 8.16 38.86
C LEU A 10 -6.48 7.15 37.70
N PHE A 11 -7.30 6.10 37.82
CA PHE A 11 -7.41 5.06 36.79
C PHE A 11 -8.23 5.51 35.58
N THR A 12 -9.25 6.35 35.77
CA THR A 12 -10.01 6.94 34.66
C THR A 12 -9.20 7.95 33.86
N LEU A 13 -8.29 8.71 34.49
CA LEU A 13 -7.42 9.67 33.80
C LEU A 13 -6.33 8.99 32.94
N LEU A 14 -5.78 7.85 33.37
CA LEU A 14 -4.81 7.07 32.59
C LEU A 14 -5.46 6.26 31.45
N SER A 15 -6.76 6.01 31.52
CA SER A 15 -7.53 5.29 30.48
C SER A 15 -7.89 6.17 29.28
N ILE A 16 -7.74 7.49 29.39
CA ILE A 16 -7.85 8.44 28.27
C ILE A 16 -6.46 8.58 27.60
N GLY A 17 -5.68 7.50 27.60
CA GLY A 17 -4.54 7.33 26.71
C GLY A 17 -5.07 7.28 25.28
N THR A 18 -5.24 8.47 24.72
CA THR A 18 -5.50 8.78 23.30
C THR A 18 -5.65 7.53 22.43
N TYR A 19 -6.87 7.02 22.32
CA TYR A 19 -7.25 6.19 21.18
C TYR A 19 -7.28 7.14 19.98
N SER A 20 -6.10 7.58 19.55
CA SER A 20 -5.91 8.31 18.31
C SER A 20 -6.24 7.31 17.23
N GLN A 21 -7.49 7.30 16.81
CA GLN A 21 -7.96 6.47 15.71
C GLN A 21 -7.14 6.90 14.50
N LYS A 22 -6.09 6.14 14.17
CA LYS A 22 -5.22 6.41 13.01
C LYS A 22 -6.13 6.59 11.81
N LYS A 23 -6.16 7.81 11.28
CA LYS A 23 -6.98 8.19 10.14
C LYS A 23 -6.60 7.29 8.96
N THR A 24 -7.56 6.53 8.44
CA THR A 24 -7.35 5.71 7.25
C THR A 24 -7.00 6.63 6.08
N GLN A 25 -5.88 6.37 5.43
CA GLN A 25 -5.46 7.14 4.26
C GLN A 25 -6.26 6.66 3.04
N LYS A 26 -6.71 7.61 2.21
CA LYS A 26 -7.48 7.31 0.99
C LYS A 26 -6.53 7.09 -0.18
N LEU A 27 -6.78 6.06 -0.97
CA LEU A 27 -6.05 5.76 -2.20
C LEU A 27 -6.18 6.89 -3.23
N TYR A 28 -5.05 7.30 -3.81
CA TYR A 28 -5.04 7.96 -5.11
C TYR A 28 -4.71 6.97 -6.22
N GLN A 29 -3.64 6.20 -6.02
CA GLN A 29 -3.20 5.18 -6.96
C GLN A 29 -2.36 4.12 -6.27
N ILE A 30 -2.52 2.88 -6.68
CA ILE A 30 -1.54 1.81 -6.41
C ILE A 30 -1.13 1.18 -7.74
N ILE A 31 0.16 0.86 -7.85
CA ILE A 31 0.72 0.06 -8.94
C ILE A 31 1.37 -1.15 -8.30
N ILE A 32 0.97 -2.33 -8.75
CA ILE A 32 1.58 -3.61 -8.41
C ILE A 32 2.21 -4.13 -9.68
N SER A 33 3.50 -4.41 -9.63
CA SER A 33 4.27 -4.86 -10.79
C SER A 33 4.99 -6.16 -10.48
N LYS A 34 5.03 -7.04 -11.48
CA LYS A 34 5.81 -8.26 -11.50
C LYS A 34 6.69 -8.22 -12.74
N SER A 35 7.94 -8.64 -12.58
CA SER A 35 8.84 -8.86 -13.72
C SER A 35 9.69 -10.08 -13.46
N ASP A 36 9.96 -10.83 -14.51
CA ASP A 36 10.97 -11.89 -14.51
C ASP A 36 12.20 -11.46 -15.33
N GLU A 37 13.25 -12.26 -15.27
CA GLU A 37 14.49 -12.03 -16.04
C GLU A 37 14.24 -11.98 -17.56
N LYS A 38 13.27 -12.76 -18.07
CA LYS A 38 13.07 -12.98 -19.50
C LYS A 38 12.17 -11.93 -20.14
N ASP A 39 11.37 -11.24 -19.34
CA ASP A 39 10.32 -10.35 -19.79
C ASP A 39 10.40 -8.95 -19.16
N ILE A 40 11.61 -8.38 -19.21
CA ILE A 40 11.88 -6.99 -18.79
C ILE A 40 11.04 -5.99 -19.60
N LYS A 41 10.59 -6.37 -20.82
CA LYS A 41 9.80 -5.54 -21.73
C LYS A 41 8.29 -5.66 -21.51
N ASN A 42 7.74 -6.83 -21.18
CA ASN A 42 6.35 -6.97 -20.75
C ASN A 42 6.31 -6.99 -19.22
N ARG A 43 6.48 -5.80 -18.63
CA ARG A 43 6.17 -5.64 -17.20
C ARG A 43 4.66 -5.80 -17.02
N ASP A 44 4.26 -6.93 -16.49
CA ASP A 44 2.90 -7.13 -15.99
C ASP A 44 2.70 -6.18 -14.81
N PHE A 45 1.72 -5.30 -14.95
CA PHE A 45 1.31 -4.47 -13.84
C PHE A 45 -0.21 -4.37 -13.75
N VAL A 46 -0.64 -4.27 -12.51
CA VAL A 46 -2.00 -3.96 -12.12
C VAL A 46 -1.97 -2.59 -11.48
N LYS A 47 -2.78 -1.68 -12.02
CA LYS A 47 -3.01 -0.37 -11.45
C LYS A 47 -4.42 -0.32 -10.86
N ILE A 48 -4.56 0.27 -9.69
CA ILE A 48 -5.87 0.58 -9.11
C ILE A 48 -5.93 2.07 -8.84
N ASP A 49 -6.97 2.72 -9.35
CA ASP A 49 -7.16 4.17 -9.23
C ASP A 49 -7.91 4.58 -7.95
N SER A 50 -8.14 5.89 -7.80
CA SER A 50 -8.81 6.48 -6.66
C SER A 50 -10.30 6.13 -6.55
N LEU A 51 -10.89 5.59 -7.62
CA LEU A 51 -12.27 5.10 -7.68
C LEU A 51 -12.35 3.58 -7.48
N GLY A 52 -11.20 2.92 -7.29
CA GLY A 52 -11.09 1.48 -7.08
C GLY A 52 -11.16 0.67 -8.37
N ASN A 53 -11.12 1.31 -9.55
CA ASN A 53 -11.10 0.60 -10.83
C ASN A 53 -9.77 -0.10 -11.02
N ILE A 54 -9.82 -1.33 -11.53
CA ILE A 54 -8.63 -2.10 -11.84
C ILE A 54 -8.28 -1.94 -13.32
N LEU A 55 -7.02 -1.61 -13.58
CA LEU A 55 -6.43 -1.57 -14.90
C LEU A 55 -5.31 -2.60 -14.98
N SER A 56 -5.37 -3.46 -15.98
CA SER A 56 -4.30 -4.41 -16.30
C SER A 56 -3.75 -4.06 -17.68
N PHE A 57 -2.43 -3.91 -17.81
CA PHE A 57 -1.78 -3.45 -19.05
C PHE A 57 -2.40 -2.16 -19.63
N ASN A 58 -2.72 -1.19 -18.77
CA ASN A 58 -3.42 0.06 -19.12
C ASN A 58 -4.83 -0.08 -19.73
N LYS A 59 -5.47 -1.25 -19.62
CA LYS A 59 -6.87 -1.44 -20.01
C LYS A 59 -7.73 -1.62 -18.77
N GLU A 60 -8.85 -0.90 -18.71
CA GLU A 60 -9.86 -1.11 -17.68
C GLU A 60 -10.42 -2.53 -17.80
N THR A 61 -10.54 -3.21 -16.67
CA THR A 61 -11.01 -4.61 -16.61
C THR A 61 -12.50 -4.73 -16.32
N GLY A 62 -13.14 -3.63 -15.90
CA GLY A 62 -14.52 -3.60 -15.39
C GLY A 62 -14.65 -4.05 -13.92
N GLU A 63 -13.59 -4.61 -13.34
CA GLU A 63 -13.54 -5.04 -11.95
C GLU A 63 -13.17 -3.87 -11.02
N LYS A 64 -13.68 -3.92 -9.79
CA LYS A 64 -13.38 -2.90 -8.76
C LYS A 64 -13.10 -3.53 -7.40
N VAL A 65 -12.19 -2.91 -6.66
CA VAL A 65 -11.99 -3.21 -5.23
C VAL A 65 -12.98 -2.43 -4.37
N ASN A 66 -13.27 -2.94 -3.17
CA ASN A 66 -14.04 -2.19 -2.19
C ASN A 66 -13.14 -1.15 -1.51
N LEU A 67 -13.21 0.11 -1.95
CA LEU A 67 -12.32 1.18 -1.45
C LEU A 67 -12.29 1.32 0.07
N LYS A 68 -13.36 0.99 0.81
CA LYS A 68 -13.36 1.11 2.27
C LYS A 68 -12.47 0.06 2.92
N SER A 69 -12.63 -1.21 2.56
CA SER A 69 -11.75 -2.29 3.05
C SER A 69 -10.35 -2.15 2.49
N PHE A 70 -10.23 -1.79 1.21
CA PHE A 70 -8.96 -1.64 0.52
C PHE A 70 -8.10 -0.53 1.13
N ASN A 71 -8.65 0.67 1.36
CA ASN A 71 -7.91 1.76 2.02
C ASN A 71 -7.41 1.38 3.42
N LYS A 72 -8.21 0.60 4.16
CA LYS A 72 -7.81 0.06 5.47
C LYS A 72 -6.65 -0.93 5.33
N ALA A 73 -6.71 -1.81 4.32
CA ALA A 73 -5.64 -2.76 4.01
C ALA A 73 -4.33 -2.03 3.64
N LEU A 74 -4.41 -1.02 2.77
CA LEU A 74 -3.25 -0.21 2.38
C LEU A 74 -2.63 0.54 3.56
N THR A 75 -3.47 1.17 4.39
CA THR A 75 -2.99 1.86 5.59
C THR A 75 -2.26 0.87 6.50
N LYS A 76 -2.83 -0.32 6.74
CA LYS A 76 -2.18 -1.36 7.53
C LYS A 76 -0.86 -1.82 6.92
N PHE A 77 -0.86 -2.16 5.63
CA PHE A 77 0.34 -2.57 4.90
C PHE A 77 1.48 -1.56 5.09
N VAL A 78 1.22 -0.28 4.83
CA VAL A 78 2.22 0.79 4.97
C VAL A 78 2.70 0.96 6.41
N THR A 79 1.86 0.73 7.41
CA THR A 79 2.22 0.94 8.82
C THR A 79 2.84 -0.28 9.52
N GLU A 80 2.50 -1.49 9.06
CA GLU A 80 2.88 -2.75 9.72
C GLU A 80 4.01 -3.47 8.98
N GLU A 81 4.17 -3.27 7.67
CA GLU A 81 5.25 -3.88 6.89
C GLU A 81 6.53 -3.03 6.97
N SER A 82 7.56 -3.58 7.61
CA SER A 82 8.79 -2.84 7.97
C SER A 82 9.61 -2.41 6.76
N GLU A 83 9.50 -3.13 5.64
CA GLU A 83 10.26 -2.88 4.42
C GLU A 83 9.63 -1.82 3.51
N VAL A 84 8.43 -1.33 3.83
CA VAL A 84 7.79 -0.26 3.06
C VAL A 84 8.56 1.05 3.28
N LYS A 85 9.13 1.58 2.21
CA LYS A 85 9.85 2.85 2.21
C LYS A 85 8.93 3.99 1.82
N LYS A 86 8.86 5.02 2.68
CA LYS A 86 8.26 6.31 2.31
C LYS A 86 9.31 7.14 1.56
N ILE A 87 9.04 7.43 0.29
CA ILE A 87 9.87 8.26 -0.58
C ILE A 87 9.17 9.63 -0.67
N PRO A 88 9.76 10.73 -0.18
CA PRO A 88 9.11 12.03 -0.19
C PRO A 88 8.96 12.59 -1.61
N GLY A 89 7.92 13.41 -1.82
CA GLY A 89 7.71 14.17 -3.05
C GLY A 89 8.93 15.03 -3.40
N SER A 90 9.23 15.12 -4.71
CA SER A 90 10.47 15.70 -5.20
C SER A 90 10.33 16.27 -6.62
N ASN A 91 11.22 17.20 -6.96
CA ASN A 91 11.41 17.67 -8.34
C ASN A 91 12.51 16.92 -9.09
N ASN A 92 13.22 16.03 -8.39
CA ASN A 92 14.27 15.18 -8.92
C ASN A 92 13.71 13.77 -9.10
N PHE A 93 13.60 13.32 -10.35
CA PHE A 93 13.17 11.97 -10.68
C PHE A 93 14.33 10.99 -10.50
N SER A 94 14.10 9.90 -9.75
CA SER A 94 15.04 8.78 -9.68
C SER A 94 14.27 7.46 -9.86
N PRO A 95 14.37 6.81 -11.04
CA PRO A 95 13.72 5.53 -11.25
C PRO A 95 14.54 4.45 -10.54
N LEU A 96 14.13 4.05 -9.34
CA LEU A 96 14.63 2.83 -8.73
C LEU A 96 14.00 1.62 -9.44
N THR A 97 14.69 1.12 -10.47
CA THR A 97 14.38 -0.18 -11.08
C THR A 97 15.24 -1.23 -10.39
N VAL A 98 14.59 -2.18 -9.71
CA VAL A 98 15.28 -3.36 -9.17
C VAL A 98 15.19 -4.44 -10.24
N MET A 99 16.33 -4.86 -10.79
CA MET A 99 16.38 -5.94 -11.77
C MET A 99 16.51 -7.29 -11.07
N PRO A 100 15.66 -8.28 -11.37
CA PRO A 100 15.83 -9.62 -10.83
C PRO A 100 17.05 -10.32 -11.45
N GLY A 101 17.71 -11.18 -10.67
CA GLY A 101 18.75 -12.08 -11.17
C GLY A 101 18.18 -13.32 -11.85
N LYS A 102 19.07 -14.22 -12.28
CA LYS A 102 18.67 -15.43 -13.02
C LYS A 102 17.73 -16.32 -12.21
N GLY A 103 16.57 -16.64 -12.79
CA GLY A 103 15.53 -17.45 -12.14
C GLY A 103 14.79 -16.75 -11.00
N GLN A 104 14.92 -15.41 -10.86
CA GLN A 104 14.22 -14.62 -9.86
C GLN A 104 13.09 -13.79 -10.47
N TYR A 105 12.14 -13.42 -9.62
CA TYR A 105 11.08 -12.46 -9.88
C TYR A 105 11.37 -11.18 -9.09
N SER A 106 11.09 -10.03 -9.69
CA SER A 106 10.93 -8.79 -8.95
C SER A 106 9.44 -8.50 -8.78
N PHE A 107 9.02 -8.29 -7.53
CA PHE A 107 7.68 -7.85 -7.19
C PHE A 107 7.76 -6.47 -6.54
N GLY A 108 6.95 -5.54 -7.03
CA GLY A 108 6.96 -4.15 -6.56
C GLY A 108 5.56 -3.64 -6.32
N ILE A 109 5.36 -2.94 -5.21
CA ILE A 109 4.13 -2.26 -4.84
C ILE A 109 4.48 -0.80 -4.61
N THR A 110 3.82 0.10 -5.34
CA THR A 110 3.92 1.55 -5.15
C THR A 110 2.53 2.10 -4.86
N ILE A 111 2.38 2.79 -3.73
CA ILE A 111 1.12 3.40 -3.30
C ILE A 111 1.32 4.92 -3.21
N ILE A 112 0.34 5.67 -3.72
CA ILE A 112 0.20 7.11 -3.53
C ILE A 112 -1.15 7.34 -2.86
N PHE A 113 -1.15 8.06 -1.73
CA PHE A 113 -2.38 8.47 -1.07
C PHE A 113 -2.89 9.81 -1.59
N LEU A 114 -4.21 10.00 -1.50
CA LEU A 114 -4.93 11.16 -1.98
C LEU A 114 -4.49 12.47 -1.31
N GLU A 115 -4.18 12.39 -0.02
CA GLU A 115 -3.71 13.55 0.76
C GLU A 115 -2.33 14.02 0.26
N ASP A 116 -1.39 13.10 0.08
CA ASP A 116 -0.07 13.42 -0.46
C ASP A 116 -0.18 13.98 -1.89
N TYR A 117 -0.96 13.33 -2.76
CA TYR A 117 -1.18 13.80 -4.13
C TYR A 117 -1.70 15.24 -4.21
N HIS A 118 -2.67 15.59 -3.35
CA HIS A 118 -3.28 16.92 -3.35
C HIS A 118 -2.42 18.00 -2.67
N ASN A 119 -1.63 17.64 -1.66
CA ASN A 119 -0.77 18.59 -0.95
C ASN A 119 0.49 18.92 -1.76
N GLU A 120 0.90 18.03 -2.65
CA GLU A 120 2.19 18.09 -3.34
C GLU A 120 2.07 18.49 -4.82
N LYS A 121 1.10 19.35 -5.17
CA LYS A 121 0.82 19.72 -6.58
C LYS A 121 2.06 20.19 -7.34
N GLU A 122 2.92 20.97 -6.67
CA GLU A 122 4.13 21.57 -7.23
C GLU A 122 5.28 20.58 -7.46
N PHE A 123 5.28 19.40 -6.81
CA PHE A 123 6.34 18.41 -7.01
C PHE A 123 6.10 17.57 -8.27
N LYS A 124 7.15 17.36 -9.07
CA LYS A 124 7.07 16.48 -10.26
C LYS A 124 6.73 15.05 -9.88
N THR A 125 7.31 14.54 -8.79
CA THR A 125 6.98 13.24 -8.20
C THR A 125 6.30 13.44 -6.87
N LYS A 126 5.19 12.73 -6.63
CA LYS A 126 4.50 12.77 -5.33
C LYS A 126 5.18 11.83 -4.34
N THR A 127 4.83 11.94 -3.08
CA THR A 127 5.22 11.00 -2.04
C THR A 127 4.68 9.62 -2.39
N GLU A 128 5.58 8.64 -2.35
CA GLU A 128 5.31 7.25 -2.68
C GLU A 128 5.63 6.37 -1.47
N TYR A 129 4.80 5.34 -1.28
CA TYR A 129 5.06 4.26 -0.34
C TYR A 129 5.39 3.02 -1.14
N LYS A 130 6.65 2.63 -1.12
CA LYS A 130 7.20 1.63 -2.03
C LYS A 130 7.73 0.43 -1.27
N TRP A 131 7.28 -0.75 -1.67
CA TRP A 131 7.83 -2.04 -1.27
C TRP A 131 8.32 -2.77 -2.51
N THR A 132 9.49 -3.41 -2.42
CA THR A 132 10.06 -4.18 -3.53
C THR A 132 10.80 -5.38 -2.99
N SER A 133 10.63 -6.53 -3.62
CA SER A 133 11.39 -7.74 -3.33
C SER A 133 11.93 -8.36 -4.62
N VAL A 134 13.07 -9.04 -4.50
CA VAL A 134 13.63 -9.92 -5.52
C VAL A 134 13.80 -11.29 -4.88
N SER A 135 13.11 -12.29 -5.40
CA SER A 135 13.12 -13.65 -4.87
C SER A 135 12.90 -14.67 -5.99
N ASP A 136 13.37 -15.89 -5.77
CA ASP A 136 13.02 -17.08 -6.54
C ASP A 136 11.54 -17.49 -6.44
N THR A 137 10.79 -16.89 -5.51
CA THR A 137 9.35 -17.13 -5.31
C THR A 137 8.53 -15.86 -5.56
N ASN A 138 7.29 -16.03 -6.04
CA ASN A 138 6.35 -14.93 -6.20
C ASN A 138 5.87 -14.44 -4.83
N GLN A 139 6.15 -13.18 -4.51
CA GLN A 139 5.87 -12.57 -3.20
C GLN A 139 4.47 -11.95 -3.08
N ARG A 140 3.54 -12.24 -3.99
CA ARG A 140 2.17 -11.69 -3.96
C ARG A 140 1.41 -11.89 -2.65
N GLU A 141 1.66 -13.01 -1.96
CA GLU A 141 0.96 -13.36 -0.71
C GLU A 141 1.23 -12.34 0.40
N LEU A 142 2.38 -11.66 0.35
CA LEU A 142 2.73 -10.62 1.32
C LEU A 142 1.76 -9.43 1.26
N PHE A 143 1.26 -9.07 0.08
CA PHE A 143 0.21 -8.04 -0.03
C PHE A 143 -1.17 -8.61 0.32
N PHE A 144 -1.45 -9.84 -0.11
CA PHE A 144 -2.76 -10.47 0.08
C PHE A 144 -3.12 -10.69 1.55
N LYS A 145 -2.13 -10.82 2.45
CA LYS A 145 -2.37 -10.96 3.90
C LYS A 145 -3.14 -9.77 4.51
N TYR A 146 -3.13 -8.59 3.86
CA TYR A 146 -3.84 -7.41 4.34
C TYR A 146 -5.23 -7.21 3.72
N LEU A 147 -5.52 -7.87 2.59
CA LEU A 147 -6.74 -7.66 1.83
C LEU A 147 -7.95 -8.32 2.51
N SER A 148 -9.14 -7.78 2.23
CA SER A 148 -10.38 -8.50 2.52
C SER A 148 -10.46 -9.76 1.65
N LYS A 149 -11.33 -10.70 2.02
CA LYS A 149 -11.54 -11.91 1.22
C LYS A 149 -12.05 -11.55 -0.19
N GLU A 150 -12.96 -10.57 -0.28
CA GLU A 150 -13.50 -10.09 -1.55
C GLU A 150 -12.41 -9.46 -2.41
N ASP A 151 -11.61 -8.55 -1.84
CA ASP A 151 -10.52 -7.88 -2.58
C ASP A 151 -9.45 -8.89 -3.01
N LYS A 152 -9.14 -9.92 -2.19
CA LYS A 152 -8.20 -10.98 -2.54
C LYS A 152 -8.66 -11.75 -3.79
N LEU A 153 -9.91 -12.19 -3.82
CA LEU A 153 -10.48 -12.93 -4.96
C LEU A 153 -10.45 -12.12 -6.27
N VAL A 154 -10.65 -10.80 -6.18
CA VAL A 154 -10.55 -9.92 -7.36
C VAL A 154 -9.09 -9.82 -7.82
N MET A 155 -8.16 -9.61 -6.87
CA MET A 155 -6.75 -9.38 -7.18
C MET A 155 -6.01 -10.63 -7.68
N GLU A 156 -6.42 -11.83 -7.24
CA GLU A 156 -5.86 -13.10 -7.72
C GLU A 156 -5.94 -13.25 -9.24
N LYS A 157 -7.01 -12.75 -9.87
CA LYS A 157 -7.21 -12.80 -11.33
C LYS A 157 -6.15 -12.04 -12.14
N PHE A 158 -5.43 -11.13 -11.51
CA PHE A 158 -4.54 -10.18 -12.19
C PHE A 158 -3.07 -10.31 -11.75
N LEU A 159 -2.78 -11.10 -10.72
CA LEU A 159 -1.45 -11.21 -10.10
C LEU A 159 -0.91 -12.65 -10.11
N ASP A 160 -1.31 -13.44 -11.11
CA ASP A 160 -0.79 -14.80 -11.36
C ASP A 160 0.66 -14.81 -11.89
#